data_AF-Q6GYB6-F1
#
_entry.id   AF-Q6GYB6-F1
#
_cell.length_a   1.000
_cell.length_b   1.000
_cell.length_c   1.000
_cell.angle_alpha   90.00
_cell.angle_beta   90.00
_cell.angle_gamma   90.00
#
_symmetry.space_group_name_H-M   'P 1'
#
loop_
_entity.id
_entity.type
_entity.pdbx_description
1 polymer ?
#
loop_
_entity_poly.entity_id
_entity_poly.type
_entity_poly.pdbx_seq_one_letter_code
_entity_poly.pdbx_strand_id
1 'polypeptide(L)'
;RQELNRILVTKGIDPNKKDFESQEEQQSYQQQLQEQVKALTPSEIEEFMSKNFKTVAVEWAKNVVENDKQRFDLEQMEIEMFVDYLLTGRFFKHYHIGYDSYTPERWKPEETFFSEDYDILYPQNAEYVGRILEMSPDAVLSKYAHIMSSSEQEAVGNYWNKSKREYIDRAGGINTNYTNSYRDVVFPNNYIAPHENYFDHQVNVQMENALV
;
A
#
# COMPACT_ATOMS: atom_id res chain seq x y z
N ARG A 1 22.71 24.64 13.67
CA ARG A 1 24.02 24.37 14.33
C ARG A 1 25.09 25.45 14.05
N GLN A 2 25.22 25.97 12.82
CA GLN A 2 26.22 27.01 12.50
C GLN A 2 26.01 28.32 13.30
N GLU A 3 24.76 28.78 13.45
CA GLU A 3 24.38 29.93 14.30
C GLU A 3 24.81 29.74 15.77
N LEU A 4 24.50 28.57 16.33
CA LEU A 4 24.87 28.20 17.71
C LEU A 4 26.39 28.26 17.91
N ASN A 5 27.16 27.75 16.94
CA ASN A 5 28.62 27.78 16.98
C ASN A 5 29.15 29.22 16.93
N ARG A 6 28.55 30.12 16.13
CA ARG A 6 28.92 31.55 16.11
C ARG A 6 28.66 32.21 17.46
N ILE A 7 27.52 31.91 18.10
CA ILE A 7 27.17 32.45 19.42
C ILE A 7 28.14 31.95 20.50
N LEU A 8 28.52 30.68 20.47
CA LEU A 8 29.52 30.12 21.39
C LEU A 8 30.89 30.78 21.21
N VAL A 9 31.33 30.98 19.96
CA VAL A 9 32.59 31.69 19.66
C VAL A 9 32.55 33.15 20.13
N THR A 10 31.41 33.85 19.97
CA THR A 10 31.27 35.22 20.50
C THR A 10 31.28 35.30 22.03
N LYS A 11 30.92 34.20 22.72
CA LYS A 11 31.04 34.05 24.17
C LYS A 11 32.44 33.60 24.62
N GLY A 12 33.38 33.44 23.70
CA GLY A 12 34.75 33.04 23.97
C GLY A 12 34.97 31.54 24.14
N ILE A 13 33.98 30.72 23.79
CA ILE A 13 34.08 29.26 23.84
C ILE A 13 34.15 28.72 22.42
N ASP A 14 35.29 28.13 22.06
CA ASP A 14 35.48 27.50 20.76
C ASP A 14 34.99 26.04 20.80
N PRO A 15 33.92 25.70 20.04
CA PRO A 15 33.39 24.34 19.97
C PRO A 15 34.36 23.32 19.35
N ASN A 16 35.41 23.77 18.65
CA ASN A 16 36.38 22.94 17.95
C ASN A 16 37.79 23.00 18.55
N LYS A 17 37.96 23.55 19.77
CA LYS A 17 39.25 23.55 20.46
C LYS A 17 39.74 22.11 20.63
N LYS A 18 40.95 21.81 20.14
CA LYS A 18 41.60 20.49 20.24
C LYS A 18 42.86 20.50 21.11
N ASP A 19 43.31 21.69 21.52
CA ASP A 19 44.52 21.89 22.30
C ASP A 19 44.17 21.87 23.79
N PHE A 20 44.28 20.69 24.41
CA PHE A 20 44.11 20.49 25.85
C PHE A 20 45.37 19.83 26.42
N GLU A 21 45.84 20.29 27.58
CA GLU A 21 47.09 19.78 28.19
C GLU A 21 46.85 18.52 29.03
N SER A 22 45.60 18.26 29.44
CA SER A 22 45.19 17.12 30.27
C SER A 22 43.83 16.56 29.85
N GLN A 23 43.64 15.25 30.09
CA GLN A 23 42.37 14.55 29.85
C GLN A 23 41.25 15.03 30.78
N GLU A 24 41.60 15.59 31.94
CA GLU A 24 40.67 16.17 32.92
C GLU A 24 40.18 17.56 32.48
N GLU A 25 41.04 18.37 31.86
CA GLU A 25 40.65 19.65 31.26
C GLU A 25 39.71 19.46 30.07
N GLN A 26 39.91 18.40 29.31
CA GLN A 26 39.02 18.07 28.20
C GLN A 26 37.60 17.77 28.69
N GLN A 27 37.47 17.04 29.80
CA GLN A 27 36.16 16.71 30.38
C GLN A 27 35.48 17.93 31.01
N SER A 28 36.21 18.77 31.72
CA SER A 28 35.66 20.00 32.32
C SER A 28 35.21 21.00 31.24
N TYR A 29 35.97 21.13 30.15
CA TYR A 29 35.60 21.97 29.00
C TYR A 29 34.36 21.44 28.27
N GLN A 30 34.23 20.12 28.13
CA GLN A 30 33.03 19.50 27.55
C GLN A 30 31.79 19.72 28.42
N GLN A 31 31.92 19.67 29.74
CA GLN A 31 30.81 19.96 30.66
C GLN A 31 30.38 21.42 30.57
N GLN A 32 31.33 22.37 30.57
CA GLN A 32 31.03 23.79 30.37
C GLN A 32 30.37 24.07 29.01
N LEU A 33 30.82 23.41 27.95
CA LEU A 33 30.21 23.48 26.63
C LEU A 33 28.75 22.99 26.66
N GLN A 34 28.49 21.85 27.29
CA GLN A 34 27.13 21.31 27.40
C GLN A 34 26.21 22.21 28.22
N GLU A 35 26.70 22.81 29.31
CA GLU A 35 25.94 23.76 30.11
C GLU A 35 25.61 25.03 29.32
N GLN A 36 26.57 25.59 28.58
CA GLN A 36 26.33 26.77 27.75
C GLN A 36 25.39 26.48 26.58
N VAL A 37 25.49 25.29 25.97
CA VAL A 37 24.57 24.85 24.93
C VAL A 37 23.16 24.74 25.51
N LYS A 38 22.96 24.06 26.64
CA LYS A 38 21.66 23.95 27.33
C LYS A 38 21.09 25.30 27.76
N ALA A 39 21.94 26.25 28.17
CA ALA A 39 21.50 27.61 28.51
C ALA A 39 21.07 28.43 27.27
N LEU A 40 21.64 28.11 26.11
CA LEU A 40 21.32 28.75 24.82
C LEU A 40 20.17 28.07 24.08
N THR A 41 19.88 26.81 24.37
CA THR A 41 18.72 26.06 23.90
C THR A 41 17.67 25.98 25.01
N PRO A 42 16.73 26.94 25.09
CA PRO A 42 15.56 26.82 25.95
C PRO A 42 14.92 25.44 25.84
N SER A 43 14.47 24.89 26.97
CA SER A 43 13.84 23.56 27.03
C SER A 43 12.66 23.43 26.06
N GLU A 44 11.90 24.50 25.85
CA GLU A 44 10.79 24.57 24.89
C GLU A 44 11.23 24.34 23.43
N ILE A 45 12.43 24.78 23.05
CA ILE A 45 12.99 24.58 21.70
C ILE A 45 13.51 23.16 21.54
N GLU A 46 14.12 22.57 22.57
CA GLU A 46 14.50 21.15 22.55
C GLU A 46 13.27 20.24 22.49
N GLU A 47 12.21 20.59 23.22
CA GLU A 47 10.93 19.89 23.20
C GLU A 47 10.23 20.07 21.84
N PHE A 48 10.30 21.25 21.23
CA PHE A 48 9.79 21.49 19.88
C PHE A 48 10.58 20.76 18.78
N MET A 49 11.91 20.72 18.90
CA MET A 49 12.80 20.03 17.96
C MET A 49 12.73 18.50 18.10
N SER A 50 12.35 18.00 19.28
CA SER A 50 12.13 16.57 19.53
C SER A 50 10.71 16.09 19.19
N LYS A 51 9.75 17.02 18.99
CA LYS A 51 8.41 16.68 18.52
C LYS A 51 8.46 16.13 17.09
N ASN A 52 8.03 14.88 16.93
CA ASN A 52 7.68 14.33 15.63
C ASN A 52 6.35 14.96 15.20
N PHE A 53 6.39 15.90 14.26
CA PHE A 53 5.18 16.49 13.65
C PHE A 53 4.41 15.52 12.75
N LYS A 54 4.94 14.32 12.51
CA LYS A 54 4.23 13.26 11.81
C LYS A 54 3.32 12.57 12.82
N THR A 55 2.01 12.60 12.56
CA THR A 55 1.07 11.78 13.32
C THR A 55 1.31 10.30 13.04
N VAL A 56 0.88 9.44 13.97
CA VAL A 56 0.99 7.98 13.84
C VAL A 56 0.31 7.50 12.55
N ALA A 57 -0.84 8.11 12.18
CA ALA A 57 -1.50 7.84 10.91
C ALA A 57 -0.63 8.16 9.67
N VAL A 58 0.15 9.25 9.69
CA VAL A 58 1.04 9.61 8.58
C VAL A 58 2.21 8.63 8.45
N GLU A 59 2.72 8.14 9.57
CA GLU A 59 3.77 7.12 9.56
C GLU A 59 3.26 5.78 9.01
N TRP A 60 2.08 5.34 9.46
CA TRP A 60 1.40 4.17 8.89
C TRP A 60 1.17 4.32 7.38
N ALA A 61 0.61 5.45 6.93
CA ALA A 61 0.36 5.70 5.51
C ALA A 61 1.64 5.64 4.66
N LYS A 62 2.76 6.16 5.18
CA LYS A 62 4.06 6.07 4.50
C LYS A 62 4.56 4.64 4.40
N ASN A 63 4.44 3.87 5.47
CA ASN A 63 4.86 2.47 5.49
C ASN A 63 4.01 1.64 4.53
N VAL A 64 2.70 1.91 4.45
CA VAL A 64 1.80 1.29 3.48
C VAL A 64 2.23 1.60 2.05
N VAL A 65 2.43 2.88 1.70
CA VAL A 65 2.88 3.27 0.35
C VAL A 65 4.22 2.62 -0.02
N GLU A 66 5.16 2.55 0.91
CA GLU A 66 6.47 1.94 0.65
C GLU A 66 6.37 0.42 0.47
N ASN A 67 5.54 -0.26 1.28
CA ASN A 67 5.25 -1.68 1.10
C ASN A 67 4.55 -1.92 -0.25
N ASP A 68 3.58 -1.08 -0.61
CA ASP A 68 2.81 -1.22 -1.85
C ASP A 68 3.68 -1.07 -3.11
N LYS A 69 4.72 -0.23 -3.07
CA LYS A 69 5.72 -0.16 -4.15
C LYS A 69 6.38 -1.50 -4.41
N GLN A 70 6.75 -2.21 -3.35
CA GLN A 70 7.39 -3.53 -3.43
C GLN A 70 6.38 -4.63 -3.77
N ARG A 71 5.21 -4.59 -3.13
CA ARG A 71 4.12 -5.57 -3.30
C ARG A 71 3.62 -5.63 -4.74
N PHE A 72 3.44 -4.48 -5.36
CA PHE A 72 2.85 -4.36 -6.70
C PHE A 72 3.86 -4.06 -7.81
N ASP A 73 5.16 -4.03 -7.48
CA ASP A 73 6.23 -3.66 -8.41
C ASP A 73 5.90 -2.38 -9.20
N LEU A 74 5.55 -1.33 -8.44
CA LEU A 74 5.04 -0.09 -9.01
C LEU A 74 6.05 0.59 -9.94
N GLU A 75 7.35 0.41 -9.67
CA GLU A 75 8.41 0.99 -10.50
C GLU A 75 8.42 0.39 -11.90
N GLN A 76 8.36 -0.95 -12.02
CA GLN A 76 8.25 -1.60 -13.32
C GLN A 76 6.96 -1.21 -14.04
N MET A 77 5.83 -1.19 -13.32
CA MET A 77 4.55 -0.77 -13.89
C MET A 77 4.58 0.67 -14.41
N GLU A 78 5.24 1.58 -13.70
CA GLU A 78 5.38 2.98 -14.10
C GLU A 78 6.26 3.15 -15.34
N ILE A 79 7.33 2.36 -15.49
CA ILE A 79 8.13 2.33 -16.72
C ILE A 79 7.29 1.89 -17.90
N GLU A 80 6.48 0.85 -17.72
CA GLU A 80 5.58 0.34 -18.75
C GLU A 80 4.48 1.35 -19.14
N MET A 81 3.87 2.02 -18.17
CA MET A 81 2.90 3.10 -18.41
C MET A 81 3.56 4.32 -19.06
N PHE A 82 4.82 4.59 -18.73
CA PHE A 82 5.59 5.65 -19.38
C PHE A 82 5.83 5.33 -20.87
N VAL A 83 6.09 4.07 -21.22
CA VAL A 83 6.16 3.63 -22.63
C VAL A 83 4.83 3.83 -23.33
N ASP A 84 3.70 3.46 -22.71
CA ASP A 84 2.36 3.70 -23.28
C ASP A 84 2.11 5.19 -23.55
N TYR A 85 2.50 6.04 -22.60
CA TYR A 85 2.40 7.48 -22.72
C TYR A 85 3.25 8.01 -23.88
N LEU A 86 4.48 7.53 -24.04
CA LEU A 86 5.35 7.93 -25.16
C LEU A 86 4.79 7.50 -26.52
N LEU A 87 4.17 6.32 -26.61
CA LEU A 87 3.66 5.78 -27.87
C LEU A 87 2.30 6.36 -28.27
N THR A 88 1.40 6.53 -27.31
CA THR A 88 -0.02 6.87 -27.58
C THR A 88 -0.42 8.26 -27.08
N GLY A 89 0.46 8.93 -26.33
CA GLY A 89 0.18 10.19 -25.65
C GLY A 89 -0.69 10.03 -24.39
N ARG A 90 -1.06 8.81 -24.01
CA ARG A 90 -1.93 8.51 -22.87
C ARG A 90 -1.48 7.23 -22.15
N PHE A 91 -1.79 7.13 -20.87
CA PHE A 91 -1.65 5.90 -20.11
C PHE A 91 -2.82 5.79 -19.13
N PHE A 92 -3.19 4.56 -18.77
CA PHE A 92 -4.30 4.32 -17.87
C PHE A 92 -3.84 3.44 -16.70
N LYS A 93 -3.91 4.01 -15.49
CA LYS A 93 -3.70 3.29 -14.24
C LYS A 93 -5.05 3.06 -13.59
N HIS A 94 -5.45 1.81 -13.46
CA HIS A 94 -6.72 1.42 -12.86
C HIS A 94 -6.46 0.68 -11.55
N TYR A 95 -7.21 1.03 -10.52
CA TYR A 95 -7.19 0.28 -9.27
C TYR A 95 -8.36 -0.69 -9.26
N HIS A 96 -8.09 -1.99 -9.37
CA HIS A 96 -9.10 -3.01 -9.17
C HIS A 96 -9.36 -3.17 -7.68
N ILE A 97 -10.56 -2.78 -7.25
CA ILE A 97 -10.99 -2.80 -5.86
C ILE A 97 -11.82 -4.05 -5.65
N GLY A 98 -11.33 -4.98 -4.84
CA GLY A 98 -12.07 -6.11 -4.31
C GLY A 98 -12.79 -5.74 -3.00
N TYR A 99 -13.20 -6.75 -2.24
CA TYR A 99 -13.92 -6.52 -0.98
C TYR A 99 -13.07 -5.78 0.07
N ASP A 100 -11.81 -6.19 0.24
CA ASP A 100 -10.86 -5.56 1.17
C ASP A 100 -9.44 -5.45 0.58
N SER A 101 -9.27 -5.85 -0.67
CA SER A 101 -8.01 -5.71 -1.38
C SER A 101 -8.15 -4.69 -2.49
N TYR A 102 -7.04 -4.08 -2.84
CA TYR A 102 -6.94 -3.35 -4.09
C TYR A 102 -5.71 -3.84 -4.85
N THR A 103 -5.75 -3.75 -6.17
CA THR A 103 -4.62 -4.11 -7.02
C THR A 103 -4.50 -3.08 -8.12
N PRO A 104 -3.38 -2.35 -8.21
CA PRO A 104 -3.11 -1.47 -9.34
C PRO A 104 -2.90 -2.31 -10.59
N GLU A 105 -3.49 -1.87 -11.68
CA GLU A 105 -3.45 -2.50 -12.99
C GLU A 105 -3.09 -1.47 -14.03
N ARG A 106 -2.17 -1.85 -14.91
CA ARG A 106 -1.94 -1.14 -16.17
C ARG A 106 -3.05 -1.51 -17.14
N TRP A 107 -3.79 -0.51 -17.59
CA TRP A 107 -4.73 -0.65 -18.70
C TRP A 107 -4.05 -0.17 -19.96
N LYS A 108 -3.95 -1.04 -20.96
CA LYS A 108 -3.36 -0.64 -22.22
C LYS A 108 -4.29 0.35 -22.94
N PRO A 109 -3.76 1.42 -23.53
CA PRO A 109 -4.56 2.36 -24.31
C PRO A 109 -5.34 1.69 -25.46
N GLU A 110 -4.81 0.61 -26.05
CA GLU A 110 -5.43 -0.11 -27.16
C GLU A 110 -6.68 -0.92 -26.77
N GLU A 111 -6.77 -1.33 -25.50
CA GLU A 111 -7.88 -2.13 -24.94
C GLU A 111 -8.90 -1.25 -24.22
N THR A 112 -8.57 0.03 -23.99
CA THR A 112 -9.37 0.96 -23.18
C THR A 112 -10.29 1.80 -24.06
N PHE A 113 -11.55 1.90 -23.67
CA PHE A 113 -12.55 2.77 -24.30
C PHE A 113 -13.13 3.74 -23.26
N PHE A 114 -13.44 4.96 -23.68
CA PHE A 114 -14.00 6.00 -22.82
C PHE A 114 -14.97 6.89 -23.61
N SER A 115 -15.65 7.82 -22.94
CA SER A 115 -16.56 8.80 -23.56
C SER A 115 -15.97 9.46 -24.81
N GLU A 116 -16.82 9.82 -25.77
CA GLU A 116 -16.47 10.42 -27.07
C GLU A 116 -15.79 11.80 -26.96
N ASP A 117 -15.75 12.40 -25.77
CA ASP A 117 -15.08 13.67 -25.52
C ASP A 117 -13.55 13.54 -25.73
N TYR A 118 -13.10 13.62 -26.99
CA TYR A 118 -11.71 13.42 -27.42
C TYR A 118 -10.69 14.32 -26.72
N ASP A 119 -11.15 15.46 -26.19
CA ASP A 119 -10.32 16.51 -25.59
C ASP A 119 -10.16 16.36 -24.06
N ILE A 120 -10.72 15.33 -23.44
CA ILE A 120 -10.52 15.12 -22.00
C ILE A 120 -9.06 14.76 -21.70
N LEU A 121 -8.43 15.56 -20.85
CA LEU A 121 -7.10 15.27 -20.33
C LEU A 121 -7.14 14.14 -19.29
N TYR A 122 -8.26 14.05 -18.58
CA TYR A 122 -8.45 13.23 -17.40
C TYR A 122 -9.60 12.25 -17.64
N PRO A 123 -9.31 10.96 -17.88
CA PRO A 123 -10.34 9.94 -18.13
C PRO A 123 -11.37 9.84 -17.00
N GLN A 124 -11.02 10.19 -15.76
CA GLN A 124 -11.96 10.19 -14.63
C GLN A 124 -13.12 11.21 -14.77
N ASN A 125 -12.99 12.18 -15.67
CA ASN A 125 -14.05 13.15 -15.96
C ASN A 125 -14.98 12.67 -17.09
N ALA A 126 -14.69 11.52 -17.71
CA ALA A 126 -15.56 10.92 -18.71
C ALA A 126 -16.84 10.38 -18.09
N GLU A 127 -17.92 10.32 -18.87
CA GLU A 127 -19.16 9.64 -18.45
C GLU A 127 -18.95 8.15 -18.18
N TYR A 128 -18.10 7.52 -18.99
CA TYR A 128 -17.68 6.13 -18.80
C TYR A 128 -16.23 5.94 -19.22
N VAL A 129 -15.58 4.98 -18.55
CA VAL A 129 -14.28 4.42 -18.91
C VAL A 129 -14.37 2.93 -18.68
N GLY A 130 -13.93 2.14 -19.66
CA GLY A 130 -13.94 0.70 -19.61
C GLY A 130 -12.79 0.11 -20.41
N ARG A 131 -12.65 -1.21 -20.35
CA ARG A 131 -11.70 -1.95 -21.18
C ARG A 131 -12.34 -3.21 -21.74
N ILE A 132 -11.88 -3.62 -22.92
CA ILE A 132 -12.19 -4.92 -23.51
C ILE A 132 -10.91 -5.75 -23.39
N LEU A 133 -10.94 -6.76 -22.52
CA LEU A 133 -9.78 -7.62 -22.25
C LEU A 133 -10.17 -9.08 -22.47
N GLU A 134 -9.33 -9.79 -23.22
CA GLU A 134 -9.43 -11.23 -23.39
C GLU A 134 -8.78 -11.94 -22.18
N MET A 135 -9.54 -12.79 -21.50
CA MET A 135 -9.10 -13.52 -20.30
C MET A 135 -9.51 -14.99 -20.40
N SER A 136 -8.75 -15.87 -19.72
CA SER A 136 -9.17 -17.26 -19.57
C SER A 136 -10.42 -17.35 -18.67
N PRO A 137 -11.30 -18.35 -18.85
CA PRO A 137 -12.46 -18.52 -17.98
C PRO A 137 -12.10 -18.61 -16.49
N ASP A 138 -10.97 -19.25 -16.18
CA ASP A 138 -10.44 -19.34 -14.81
C ASP A 138 -10.04 -17.98 -14.24
N ALA A 139 -9.32 -17.16 -15.01
CA ALA A 139 -8.94 -15.81 -14.58
C ALA A 139 -10.16 -14.89 -14.40
N VAL A 140 -11.19 -15.05 -15.24
CA VAL A 140 -12.46 -14.34 -15.11
C VAL A 140 -13.17 -14.72 -13.80
N LEU A 141 -13.24 -16.01 -13.48
CA LEU A 141 -13.84 -16.49 -12.23
C LEU A 141 -13.05 -16.02 -11.01
N SER A 142 -11.74 -16.19 -11.01
CA SER A 142 -10.88 -15.76 -9.91
C SER A 142 -11.07 -14.27 -9.57
N LYS A 143 -11.19 -13.43 -10.60
CA LYS A 143 -11.30 -11.99 -10.43
C LYS A 143 -12.72 -11.49 -10.17
N TYR A 144 -13.70 -12.00 -10.88
CA TYR A 144 -15.06 -11.43 -10.92
C TYR A 144 -16.15 -12.37 -10.40
N ALA A 145 -15.84 -13.59 -9.93
CA ALA A 145 -16.88 -14.50 -9.43
C ALA A 145 -17.69 -13.88 -8.28
N HIS A 146 -17.08 -13.03 -7.45
CA HIS A 146 -17.76 -12.37 -6.32
C HIS A 146 -18.91 -11.44 -6.72
N ILE A 147 -18.92 -10.92 -7.96
CA ILE A 147 -20.02 -10.11 -8.51
C ILE A 147 -20.96 -10.88 -9.44
N MET A 148 -20.63 -12.13 -9.77
CA MET A 148 -21.43 -12.98 -10.66
C MET A 148 -22.45 -13.82 -9.87
N SER A 149 -23.61 -14.06 -10.48
CA SER A 149 -24.56 -15.06 -9.99
C SER A 149 -24.01 -16.49 -10.17
N SER A 150 -24.52 -17.45 -9.38
CA SER A 150 -24.10 -18.85 -9.48
C SER A 150 -24.30 -19.42 -10.90
N SER A 151 -25.36 -19.03 -11.59
CA SER A 151 -25.62 -19.46 -12.97
C SER A 151 -24.59 -18.93 -13.96
N GLU A 152 -24.10 -17.70 -13.78
CA GLU A 152 -23.07 -17.11 -14.63
C GLU A 152 -21.70 -17.75 -14.35
N GLN A 153 -21.38 -17.99 -13.08
CA GLN A 153 -20.16 -18.70 -12.71
C GLN A 153 -20.12 -20.11 -13.31
N GLU A 154 -21.24 -20.83 -13.26
CA GLU A 154 -21.38 -22.12 -13.92
C GLU A 154 -21.24 -22.02 -15.43
N ALA A 155 -21.83 -21.01 -16.07
CA ALA A 155 -21.72 -20.82 -17.52
C ALA A 155 -20.26 -20.57 -17.96
N VAL A 156 -19.53 -19.74 -17.22
CA VAL A 156 -18.11 -19.44 -17.48
C VAL A 156 -17.24 -20.66 -17.17
N GLY A 157 -17.45 -21.33 -16.04
CA GLY A 157 -16.69 -22.52 -15.64
C GLY A 157 -16.93 -23.74 -16.52
N ASN A 158 -18.14 -23.87 -17.08
CA ASN A 158 -18.54 -24.97 -17.95
C ASN A 158 -18.11 -24.78 -19.41
N TYR A 159 -17.21 -23.84 -19.71
CA TYR A 159 -16.75 -23.53 -21.07
C TYR A 159 -16.31 -24.78 -21.87
N TRP A 160 -15.69 -25.77 -21.22
CA TRP A 160 -15.26 -27.02 -21.87
C TRP A 160 -16.28 -28.16 -21.83
N ASN A 161 -17.49 -27.93 -21.33
CA ASN A 161 -18.52 -28.97 -21.12
C ASN A 161 -18.03 -30.15 -20.24
N LYS A 162 -16.94 -29.96 -19.47
CA LYS A 162 -16.27 -31.01 -18.69
C LYS A 162 -17.03 -31.43 -17.44
N SER A 163 -17.66 -30.48 -16.75
CA SER A 163 -18.26 -30.72 -15.43
C SER A 163 -19.48 -31.63 -15.45
N LYS A 164 -20.31 -31.60 -16.51
CA LYS A 164 -21.56 -32.36 -16.57
C LYS A 164 -21.43 -33.71 -17.29
N ARG A 165 -20.54 -33.83 -18.29
CA ARG A 165 -20.35 -35.08 -19.04
C ARG A 165 -19.35 -36.03 -18.38
N GLU A 166 -18.23 -35.56 -17.83
CA GLU A 166 -17.26 -36.46 -17.18
C GLU A 166 -17.75 -37.06 -15.86
N TYR A 167 -18.59 -36.35 -15.11
CA TYR A 167 -19.16 -36.87 -13.85
C TYR A 167 -20.19 -37.97 -14.09
N ILE A 168 -20.91 -37.94 -15.22
CA ILE A 168 -21.92 -38.95 -15.55
C ILE A 168 -21.27 -40.20 -16.15
N ASP A 169 -20.23 -40.07 -16.98
CA ASP A 169 -19.61 -41.21 -17.66
C ASP A 169 -18.61 -42.01 -16.80
N ARG A 170 -18.06 -41.42 -15.72
CA ARG A 170 -17.20 -42.14 -14.76
C ARG A 170 -17.93 -42.74 -13.57
N ALA A 171 -19.15 -42.28 -13.29
CA ALA A 171 -19.98 -42.78 -12.20
C ALA A 171 -20.95 -43.85 -12.72
N GLY A 172 -20.40 -45.01 -13.07
CA GLY A 172 -21.16 -46.25 -12.99
C GLY A 172 -21.68 -46.42 -11.56
N GLY A 173 -22.92 -46.00 -11.33
CA GLY A 173 -23.78 -46.35 -10.19
C GLY A 173 -23.11 -46.38 -8.82
N ILE A 174 -22.75 -45.22 -8.24
CA ILE A 174 -22.60 -45.11 -6.79
C ILE A 174 -23.30 -43.84 -6.32
N ASN A 175 -24.54 -44.02 -5.88
CA ASN A 175 -25.34 -43.01 -5.21
C ASN A 175 -24.82 -42.87 -3.77
N THR A 176 -23.74 -42.13 -3.59
CA THR A 176 -23.20 -41.81 -2.27
C THR A 176 -23.85 -40.52 -1.78
N ASN A 177 -24.89 -40.68 -0.97
CA ASN A 177 -25.33 -39.65 -0.04
C ASN A 177 -24.22 -39.44 1.01
N TYR A 178 -23.14 -38.75 0.62
CA TYR A 178 -22.22 -38.18 1.59
C TYR A 178 -22.97 -37.06 2.30
N THR A 179 -23.39 -37.37 3.52
CA THR A 179 -23.94 -36.42 4.48
C THR A 179 -23.08 -35.17 4.52
N ASN A 180 -23.73 -34.00 4.41
CA ASN A 180 -23.15 -32.66 4.39
C ASN A 180 -22.12 -32.36 5.51
N SER A 181 -22.06 -33.20 6.56
CA SER A 181 -21.16 -33.06 7.70
C SER A 181 -19.67 -33.12 7.38
N TYR A 182 -19.23 -33.87 6.36
CA TYR A 182 -17.80 -33.95 6.02
C TYR A 182 -17.34 -32.84 5.07
N ARG A 183 -18.24 -32.29 4.24
CA ARG A 183 -17.91 -31.12 3.41
C ARG A 183 -17.68 -29.88 4.27
N ASP A 184 -18.51 -29.64 5.27
CA ASP A 184 -18.42 -28.44 6.13
C ASP A 184 -17.17 -28.44 7.04
N VAL A 185 -16.62 -29.63 7.35
CA VAL A 185 -15.39 -29.78 8.15
C VAL A 185 -14.12 -29.64 7.30
N VAL A 186 -14.17 -30.09 6.04
CA VAL A 186 -13.02 -30.06 5.12
C VAL A 186 -12.94 -28.74 4.36
N PHE A 187 -14.09 -28.13 4.08
CA PHE A 187 -14.20 -26.84 3.41
C PHE A 187 -14.89 -25.88 4.38
N PRO A 188 -14.14 -25.03 5.11
CA PRO A 188 -14.74 -24.07 6.03
C PRO A 188 -15.73 -23.19 5.27
N ASN A 189 -16.83 -22.83 5.95
CA ASN A 189 -17.78 -21.85 5.43
C ASN A 189 -17.04 -20.61 4.95
N ASN A 190 -17.40 -20.11 3.77
CA ASN A 190 -16.85 -18.87 3.23
C ASN A 190 -17.23 -17.71 4.18
N TYR A 191 -16.32 -17.36 5.09
CA TYR A 191 -16.40 -16.12 5.84
C TYR A 191 -15.52 -15.10 5.14
N ILE A 192 -16.01 -13.88 5.03
CA ILE A 192 -15.23 -12.80 4.44
C ILE A 192 -14.24 -12.33 5.50
N ALA A 193 -12.98 -12.75 5.38
CA ALA A 193 -11.91 -12.26 6.21
C ALA A 193 -11.55 -10.83 5.76
N PRO A 194 -11.39 -9.88 6.69
CA PRO A 194 -10.85 -8.57 6.35
C PRO A 194 -9.38 -8.70 5.90
N HIS A 195 -8.88 -7.67 5.23
CA HIS A 195 -7.51 -7.52 4.79
C HIS A 195 -6.59 -7.49 6.00
N GLU A 196 -5.40 -8.07 5.83
CA GLU A 196 -4.37 -8.18 6.87
C GLU A 196 -4.14 -6.86 7.63
N ASN A 197 -4.08 -5.74 6.91
CA ASN A 197 -3.82 -4.41 7.47
C ASN A 197 -5.04 -3.74 8.15
N TYR A 198 -6.24 -4.31 8.08
CA TYR A 198 -7.46 -3.70 8.62
C TYR A 198 -7.35 -3.46 10.13
N PHE A 199 -6.87 -4.47 10.87
CA PHE A 199 -6.73 -4.39 12.32
C PHE A 199 -5.61 -3.43 12.74
N ASP A 200 -4.49 -3.40 12.01
CA ASP A 200 -3.38 -2.50 12.29
C ASP A 200 -3.78 -1.03 12.16
N HIS A 201 -4.55 -0.69 11.11
CA HIS A 201 -5.09 0.65 10.96
C HIS A 201 -6.01 1.03 12.14
N GLN A 202 -6.93 0.14 12.53
CA GLN A 202 -7.81 0.40 13.67
C GLN A 202 -7.04 0.61 14.97
N VAL A 203 -6.01 -0.19 15.22
CA VAL A 203 -5.15 -0.05 16.40
C VAL A 203 -4.40 1.27 16.38
N ASN A 204 -3.85 1.68 15.23
CA ASN A 204 -3.14 2.96 15.09
C ASN A 204 -4.06 4.16 15.34
N VAL A 205 -5.29 4.15 14.82
CA VAL A 205 -6.30 5.19 15.08
C VAL A 205 -6.69 5.24 16.56
N GLN A 206 -6.85 4.08 17.20
CA GLN A 206 -7.15 4.01 18.64
C GLN A 206 -5.99 4.54 19.48
N MET A 207 -4.74 4.22 19.12
CA MET A 207 -3.56 4.74 19.80
C MET A 207 -3.44 6.26 19.63
N GLU A 208 -3.68 6.80 18.44
CA GLU A 208 -3.68 8.24 18.21
C GLU A 208 -4.73 8.94 19.07
N ASN A 209 -5.96 8.42 19.11
CA ASN A 209 -7.03 8.94 19.98
C ASN A 209 -6.71 8.83 21.49
N ALA A 210 -5.84 7.91 21.90
CA ALA A 210 -5.41 7.75 23.28
C ALA A 210 -4.20 8.63 23.66
N LEU A 211 -3.47 9.14 22.66
CA LEU A 211 -2.31 10.02 22.82
C LEU A 211 -2.68 11.51 22.77
N VAL A 212 -3.87 11.84 22.27
CA VAL A 212 -4.49 13.18 22.26
C VAL A 212 -5.28 13.40 23.54
#